data_AF-A0A9E3QWL7-F1
#
_entry.id   AF-A0A9E3QWL7-F1
#
_cell.length_a   1.000
_cell.length_b   1.000
_cell.length_c   1.000
_cell.angle_alpha   90.00
_cell.angle_beta   90.00
_cell.angle_gamma   90.00
#
_symmetry.space_group_name_H-M   'P 1'
#
loop_
_entity.id
_entity.type
_entity.pdbx_description
1 polymer ?
#
loop_
_entity_poly.entity_id
_entity_poly.type
_entity_poly.pdbx_seq_one_letter_code
_entity_poly.pdbx_strand_id
1 'polypeptide(L)'
;MPRVAAVASVVLLAACGGQEALISSDGNSSAQSSALTWSEFLSRVYQAPEQDLFLVDGDTTVVGWKNLRAFYEAVVAGEHSLVIDSHGGVDTRWADGQKRSLTYCVSDAFGARKAQVVQALADATAAWMTVADVGYQYVPSQDGSCTTRNTAVVFDVRPVNVNGQFVARSFFPNDPRSARSVEIDASAFFSSGNPTLVGVLRHELGHTLGFRHEHTRPEAGACFEDRNWRALTTYDSASVMHYPQCNGTGDWTLNLTSKDIAGVRAVYGAAQVSGPGPVTPPPATGSPSTKGFDGSLAKGQSALLPTFAVKPGSTFSVVLSGTGDADLYVRFGSAPTSTAFSCRPYLDGSSEQCELTVPANVSQAFVAVAGYTAASYHAEVRWTAP
;
A
#
# COMPACT_ATOMS: atom_id res chain seq x y z
N MET A 1 41.97 23.02 60.49
CA MET A 1 42.95 22.37 59.57
C MET A 1 43.09 20.90 60.02
N PRO A 2 43.25 19.91 59.12
CA PRO A 2 42.09 19.30 58.43
C PRO A 2 42.09 17.74 58.37
N ARG A 3 41.04 17.18 57.72
CA ARG A 3 40.87 15.80 57.17
C ARG A 3 40.47 14.70 58.21
N VAL A 4 39.44 13.84 58.02
CA VAL A 4 38.87 13.07 56.86
C VAL A 4 39.78 11.87 56.50
N ALA A 5 39.35 10.59 56.39
CA ALA A 5 38.02 9.95 56.41
C ALA A 5 38.04 8.46 56.86
N ALA A 6 36.83 7.87 56.90
CA ALA A 6 36.38 6.46 56.89
C ALA A 6 37.25 5.46 56.06
N VAL A 7 37.07 4.12 56.10
CA VAL A 7 35.83 3.30 56.04
C VAL A 7 36.02 1.94 56.75
N ALA A 8 34.92 1.37 57.28
CA ALA A 8 34.85 -0.03 57.71
C ALA A 8 33.59 -0.72 57.15
N SER A 9 33.69 -2.00 56.77
CA SER A 9 32.58 -2.98 56.73
C SER A 9 33.13 -4.40 56.53
N VAL A 10 32.46 -5.38 57.15
CA VAL A 10 32.75 -6.82 57.21
C VAL A 10 31.39 -7.55 57.17
N VAL A 11 31.37 -8.90 57.05
CA VAL A 11 30.22 -9.85 57.18
C VAL A 11 29.61 -10.26 55.82
N LEU A 12 29.15 -11.50 55.58
CA LEU A 12 29.61 -12.88 55.92
C LEU A 12 28.85 -13.90 55.02
N LEU A 13 29.11 -15.20 55.12
CA LEU A 13 28.67 -16.23 54.17
C LEU A 13 27.32 -16.94 54.46
N ALA A 14 26.59 -17.23 53.37
CA ALA A 14 25.83 -18.45 53.01
C ALA A 14 24.71 -19.04 53.93
N ALA A 15 23.51 -19.25 53.35
CA ALA A 15 22.89 -20.60 53.21
C ALA A 15 21.56 -20.59 52.40
N CYS A 16 21.35 -21.66 51.61
CA CYS A 16 20.12 -22.32 51.14
C CYS A 16 18.77 -21.58 50.94
N GLY A 17 18.14 -21.84 49.78
CA GLY A 17 16.72 -21.56 49.50
C GLY A 17 16.54 -20.98 48.10
N GLY A 18 15.63 -21.55 47.29
CA GLY A 18 15.39 -21.08 45.91
C GLY A 18 14.19 -20.14 45.81
N GLN A 19 14.24 -19.26 44.79
CA GLN A 19 13.18 -18.33 44.34
C GLN A 19 12.73 -17.30 45.40
N GLU A 20 12.55 -16.01 45.09
CA GLU A 20 12.36 -15.37 43.77
C GLU A 20 12.70 -13.85 43.84
N ALA A 21 12.18 -12.98 42.95
CA ALA A 21 12.64 -11.58 42.79
C ALA A 21 12.08 -10.59 43.89
N LEU A 22 12.13 -9.25 43.86
CA LEU A 22 12.26 -8.26 42.77
C LEU A 22 12.62 -6.84 43.29
N ILE A 23 12.33 -5.82 42.49
CA ILE A 23 12.65 -4.38 42.63
C ILE A 23 11.52 -3.55 41.99
N SER A 24 11.21 -2.36 42.51
CA SER A 24 10.72 -1.22 41.70
C SER A 24 11.23 0.06 42.38
N SER A 25 12.10 0.89 41.77
CA SER A 25 11.87 1.86 40.67
C SER A 25 11.27 3.20 41.19
N ASP A 26 11.49 4.38 40.59
CA ASP A 26 11.94 4.70 39.23
C ASP A 26 12.62 6.10 39.08
N GLY A 27 13.15 6.41 37.87
CA GLY A 27 13.89 7.67 37.60
C GLY A 27 14.07 8.12 36.12
N ASN A 28 13.07 7.85 35.27
CA ASN A 28 12.82 8.22 33.84
C ASN A 28 13.58 9.37 33.11
N SER A 29 13.88 9.17 31.80
CA SER A 29 13.56 10.04 30.61
C SER A 29 14.48 9.75 29.40
N SER A 30 14.13 9.91 28.10
CA SER A 30 12.86 9.93 27.33
C SER A 30 13.19 9.96 25.82
N ALA A 31 12.55 9.14 24.95
CA ALA A 31 12.72 9.25 23.49
C ALA A 31 11.56 8.63 22.68
N GLN A 32 11.46 9.05 21.41
CA GLN A 32 10.65 8.41 20.36
C GLN A 32 10.87 6.89 20.35
N SER A 33 9.86 6.10 20.04
CA SER A 33 10.08 4.69 19.75
C SER A 33 9.43 4.25 18.45
N SER A 34 10.27 3.69 17.59
CA SER A 34 9.97 2.45 16.87
C SER A 34 9.08 1.50 17.70
N ALA A 35 8.45 0.52 17.04
CA ALA A 35 8.03 -0.71 17.70
C ALA A 35 9.15 -1.11 18.69
N LEU A 36 8.85 -1.11 19.99
CA LEU A 36 9.88 -1.15 21.03
C LEU A 36 10.79 -2.34 20.73
N THR A 37 12.11 -2.19 20.79
CA THR A 37 12.94 -3.40 20.70
C THR A 37 12.63 -4.29 21.90
N TRP A 38 12.86 -5.59 21.78
CA TRP A 38 12.55 -6.54 22.85
C TRP A 38 13.21 -6.15 24.19
N SER A 39 14.38 -5.51 24.12
CA SER A 39 15.07 -4.94 25.28
C SER A 39 14.35 -3.73 25.90
N GLU A 40 13.82 -2.83 25.08
CA GLU A 40 13.11 -1.62 25.55
C GLU A 40 11.70 -1.95 26.04
N PHE A 41 11.03 -2.93 25.42
CA PHE A 41 9.77 -3.47 25.91
C PHE A 41 9.96 -4.13 27.28
N LEU A 42 10.93 -5.06 27.40
CA LEU A 42 11.23 -5.70 28.69
C LEU A 42 11.60 -4.70 29.79
N SER A 43 12.28 -3.59 29.47
CA SER A 43 12.58 -2.54 30.46
C SER A 43 11.36 -1.77 30.99
N ARG A 44 10.17 -1.97 30.41
CA ARG A 44 8.90 -1.32 30.81
C ARG A 44 7.87 -2.29 31.39
N VAL A 45 8.20 -3.58 31.46
CA VAL A 45 7.33 -4.63 31.98
C VAL A 45 7.71 -4.96 33.42
N TYR A 46 6.72 -4.98 34.32
CA TYR A 46 6.95 -5.38 35.71
C TYR A 46 6.83 -6.90 35.85
N GLN A 47 7.95 -7.59 36.05
CA GLN A 47 7.96 -9.03 36.38
C GLN A 47 7.72 -9.20 37.88
N ALA A 48 6.58 -9.72 38.32
CA ALA A 48 6.26 -9.95 39.72
C ALA A 48 7.35 -10.79 40.45
N PRO A 49 7.54 -10.58 41.77
CA PRO A 49 8.61 -11.22 42.50
C PRO A 49 8.55 -12.74 42.48
N GLU A 50 7.47 -13.32 43.00
CA GLU A 50 7.40 -14.74 43.42
C GLU A 50 6.70 -15.67 42.43
N GLN A 51 6.55 -15.24 41.17
CA GLN A 51 5.99 -16.04 40.07
C GLN A 51 6.57 -15.51 38.74
N ASP A 52 6.71 -16.37 37.74
CA ASP A 52 7.06 -16.02 36.35
C ASP A 52 5.90 -15.26 35.67
N LEU A 53 5.50 -14.11 36.23
CA LEU A 53 4.28 -13.38 35.93
C LEU A 53 4.61 -11.90 35.66
N PHE A 54 4.09 -11.37 34.57
CA PHE A 54 4.49 -10.09 34.00
C PHE A 54 3.27 -9.19 33.86
N LEU A 55 3.37 -7.95 34.33
CA LEU A 55 2.37 -6.90 34.14
C LEU A 55 2.82 -5.99 32.99
N VAL A 56 2.06 -5.98 31.91
CA VAL A 56 2.31 -5.22 30.68
C VAL A 56 1.30 -4.07 30.57
N ASP A 57 1.75 -2.92 30.03
CA ASP A 57 0.99 -1.67 29.85
C ASP A 57 0.25 -1.11 31.08
N GLY A 58 0.51 -1.65 32.27
CA GLY A 58 0.06 -1.14 33.57
C GLY A 58 -1.05 -1.95 34.24
N ASP A 59 -1.76 -2.83 33.52
CA ASP A 59 -2.89 -3.60 34.07
C ASP A 59 -3.05 -5.04 33.54
N THR A 60 -2.36 -5.41 32.45
CA THR A 60 -2.56 -6.69 31.77
C THR A 60 -1.55 -7.74 32.26
N THR A 61 -2.02 -8.91 32.70
CA THR A 61 -1.17 -9.97 33.25
C THR A 61 -0.84 -11.05 32.22
N VAL A 62 0.44 -11.40 32.10
CA VAL A 62 0.96 -12.44 31.20
C VAL A 62 1.85 -13.38 32.01
N VAL A 63 1.59 -14.69 31.95
CA VAL A 63 2.33 -15.69 32.73
C VAL A 63 3.30 -16.48 31.84
N GLY A 64 4.59 -16.45 32.19
CA GLY A 64 5.70 -17.17 31.56
C GLY A 64 6.41 -16.37 30.47
N TRP A 65 7.76 -16.37 30.49
CA TRP A 65 8.63 -15.68 29.53
C TRP A 65 8.27 -15.92 28.05
N LYS A 66 7.87 -17.15 27.72
CA LYS A 66 7.46 -17.52 26.35
C LYS A 66 6.19 -16.78 25.91
N ASN A 67 5.23 -16.62 26.82
CA ASN A 67 3.98 -15.93 26.54
C ASN A 67 4.18 -14.41 26.51
N LEU A 68 5.11 -13.87 27.32
CA LEU A 68 5.53 -12.47 27.23
C LEU A 68 6.20 -12.15 25.89
N ARG A 69 7.05 -13.05 25.38
CA ARG A 69 7.67 -12.92 24.05
C ARG A 69 6.62 -12.99 22.94
N ALA A 70 5.64 -13.89 23.05
CA ALA A 70 4.52 -13.97 22.11
C ALA A 70 3.61 -12.73 22.17
N PHE A 71 3.35 -12.17 23.36
CA PHE A 71 2.62 -10.90 23.51
C PHE A 71 3.34 -9.75 22.81
N TYR A 72 4.66 -9.63 23.02
CA TYR A 72 5.50 -8.68 22.32
C TYR A 72 5.46 -8.85 20.80
N GLU A 73 5.60 -10.07 20.29
CA GLU A 73 5.56 -10.35 18.84
C GLU A 73 4.17 -10.13 18.21
N ALA A 74 3.09 -10.31 18.97
CA ALA A 74 1.72 -10.16 18.49
C ALA A 74 1.13 -8.73 18.64
N VAL A 75 1.65 -7.94 19.58
CA VAL A 75 1.06 -6.63 19.98
C VAL A 75 2.03 -5.47 19.82
N VAL A 76 3.35 -5.70 19.97
CA VAL A 76 4.37 -4.63 20.04
C VAL A 76 5.34 -4.65 18.86
N ALA A 77 5.52 -5.80 18.20
CA ALA A 77 6.55 -6.02 17.17
C ALA A 77 6.10 -6.87 15.95
N GLY A 78 4.80 -6.91 15.65
CA GLY A 78 4.20 -7.71 14.55
C GLY A 78 3.55 -6.88 13.43
N GLU A 79 3.45 -7.48 12.23
CA GLU A 79 3.03 -6.84 10.95
C GLU A 79 1.54 -7.15 10.54
N HIS A 80 1.21 -7.17 9.22
CA HIS A 80 -0.02 -7.70 8.56
C HIS A 80 -1.29 -6.78 8.51
N SER A 81 -2.42 -7.08 7.83
CA SER A 81 -2.63 -7.21 6.36
C SER A 81 -4.06 -6.82 5.80
N LEU A 82 -4.15 -6.14 4.63
CA LEU A 82 -5.33 -5.68 3.85
C LEU A 82 -6.37 -6.76 3.53
N VAL A 83 -7.66 -6.44 3.39
CA VAL A 83 -8.73 -7.42 3.63
C VAL A 83 -9.64 -7.78 2.43
N ILE A 84 -9.91 -9.07 2.25
CA ILE A 84 -10.95 -9.62 1.36
C ILE A 84 -12.14 -10.14 2.16
N ASP A 85 -13.36 -9.92 1.66
CA ASP A 85 -14.58 -10.52 2.20
C ASP A 85 -14.49 -12.06 2.18
N SER A 86 -14.88 -12.70 3.29
CA SER A 86 -14.87 -14.16 3.37
C SER A 86 -16.00 -14.70 4.25
N HIS A 87 -16.81 -15.59 3.67
CA HIS A 87 -17.86 -16.30 4.39
C HIS A 87 -17.54 -17.79 4.48
N GLY A 88 -17.52 -18.34 5.71
CA GLY A 88 -17.20 -19.75 5.94
C GLY A 88 -15.78 -20.17 5.55
N GLY A 89 -14.84 -19.22 5.50
CA GLY A 89 -13.45 -19.46 5.07
C GLY A 89 -13.22 -19.47 3.56
N VAL A 90 -14.22 -19.11 2.76
CA VAL A 90 -14.11 -18.94 1.30
C VAL A 90 -14.07 -17.45 0.96
N ASP A 91 -13.07 -17.03 0.19
CA ASP A 91 -12.94 -15.66 -0.33
C ASP A 91 -14.08 -15.34 -1.31
N THR A 92 -14.74 -14.20 -1.10
CA THR A 92 -15.73 -13.66 -2.05
C THR A 92 -14.99 -12.96 -3.19
N ARG A 93 -14.77 -13.71 -4.26
CA ARG A 93 -14.07 -13.25 -5.48
C ARG A 93 -14.79 -13.71 -6.74
N TRP A 94 -14.52 -13.08 -7.87
CA TRP A 94 -14.93 -13.62 -9.17
C TRP A 94 -14.16 -14.90 -9.50
N ALA A 95 -14.85 -15.88 -10.08
CA ALA A 95 -14.21 -17.09 -10.61
C ALA A 95 -13.24 -16.74 -11.76
N ASP A 96 -12.21 -17.56 -11.95
CA ASP A 96 -11.16 -17.30 -12.95
C ASP A 96 -11.68 -17.22 -14.41
N GLY A 97 -12.78 -17.89 -14.71
CA GLY A 97 -13.48 -17.78 -16.00
C GLY A 97 -14.33 -16.50 -16.16
N GLN A 98 -14.57 -15.74 -15.08
CA GLN A 98 -15.42 -14.54 -15.07
C GLN A 98 -14.65 -13.25 -14.78
N LYS A 99 -13.52 -13.30 -14.06
CA LYS A 99 -12.74 -12.12 -13.63
C LYS A 99 -12.32 -11.17 -14.76
N ARG A 100 -12.25 -11.65 -16.01
CA ARG A 100 -11.94 -10.87 -17.23
C ARG A 100 -13.17 -10.37 -18.01
N SER A 101 -14.38 -10.59 -17.51
CA SER A 101 -15.63 -10.29 -18.24
C SER A 101 -16.64 -9.59 -17.32
N LEU A 102 -16.15 -8.63 -16.54
CA LEU A 102 -16.95 -7.79 -15.64
C LEU A 102 -17.64 -6.68 -16.44
N THR A 103 -18.69 -7.05 -17.16
CA THR A 103 -19.47 -6.11 -18.00
C THR A 103 -20.30 -5.16 -17.15
N TYR A 104 -20.33 -3.88 -17.53
CA TYR A 104 -21.12 -2.85 -16.85
C TYR A 104 -21.74 -1.86 -17.83
N CYS A 105 -22.79 -1.19 -17.39
CA CYS A 105 -23.43 -0.07 -18.09
C CYS A 105 -23.41 1.19 -17.22
N VAL A 106 -23.69 2.35 -17.82
CA VAL A 106 -23.79 3.64 -17.11
C VAL A 106 -25.12 4.28 -17.44
N SER A 107 -26.00 4.42 -16.44
CA SER A 107 -27.38 4.86 -16.65
C SER A 107 -27.50 6.25 -17.29
N ASP A 108 -28.38 6.37 -18.28
CA ASP A 108 -28.75 7.66 -18.89
C ASP A 108 -29.36 8.64 -17.87
N ALA A 109 -29.83 8.15 -16.72
CA ALA A 109 -30.34 8.97 -15.62
C ALA A 109 -29.30 9.95 -15.04
N PHE A 110 -27.99 9.77 -15.28
CA PHE A 110 -26.97 10.76 -14.93
C PHE A 110 -27.07 12.06 -15.76
N GLY A 111 -27.81 12.05 -16.88
CA GLY A 111 -28.02 13.22 -17.73
C GLY A 111 -26.69 13.89 -18.14
N ALA A 112 -26.58 15.20 -17.92
CA ALA A 112 -25.38 15.97 -18.23
C ALA A 112 -24.09 15.47 -17.53
N ARG A 113 -24.21 14.75 -16.40
CA ARG A 113 -23.05 14.18 -15.67
C ARG A 113 -22.58 12.84 -16.25
N LYS A 114 -23.32 12.21 -17.16
CA LYS A 114 -23.01 10.86 -17.67
C LYS A 114 -21.61 10.74 -18.24
N ALA A 115 -21.19 11.69 -19.09
CA ALA A 115 -19.86 11.66 -19.72
C ALA A 115 -18.71 11.69 -18.69
N GLN A 116 -18.88 12.46 -17.60
CA GLN A 116 -17.92 12.52 -16.50
C GLN A 116 -17.83 11.19 -15.73
N VAL A 117 -18.98 10.54 -15.48
CA VAL A 117 -19.03 9.21 -14.83
C VAL A 117 -18.39 8.14 -15.72
N VAL A 118 -18.68 8.13 -17.02
CA VAL A 118 -18.08 7.19 -17.99
C VAL A 118 -16.56 7.33 -18.02
N GLN A 119 -16.04 8.56 -18.10
CA GLN A 119 -14.60 8.80 -18.07
C GLN A 119 -13.98 8.34 -16.74
N ALA A 120 -14.58 8.71 -15.61
CA ALA A 120 -14.05 8.37 -14.30
C ALA A 120 -14.05 6.85 -14.03
N LEU A 121 -15.05 6.10 -14.54
CA LEU A 121 -15.05 4.64 -14.54
C LEU A 121 -13.98 4.06 -15.45
N ALA A 122 -13.73 4.63 -16.62
CA ALA A 122 -12.65 4.17 -17.50
C ALA A 122 -11.28 4.30 -16.80
N ASP A 123 -11.01 5.45 -16.18
CA ASP A 123 -9.76 5.68 -15.46
C ASP A 123 -9.63 4.81 -14.19
N ALA A 124 -10.72 4.61 -13.45
CA ALA A 124 -10.74 3.80 -12.23
C ALA A 124 -10.64 2.29 -12.52
N THR A 125 -11.32 1.79 -13.56
CA THR A 125 -11.20 0.39 -13.99
C THR A 125 -9.82 0.11 -14.59
N ALA A 126 -9.26 1.03 -15.38
CA ALA A 126 -7.92 0.91 -15.92
C ALA A 126 -6.85 0.77 -14.82
N ALA A 127 -6.99 1.48 -13.69
CA ALA A 127 -6.07 1.34 -12.55
C ALA A 127 -6.01 -0.10 -12.03
N TRP A 128 -7.16 -0.77 -11.86
CA TRP A 128 -7.22 -2.17 -11.42
C TRP A 128 -6.75 -3.16 -12.51
N MET A 129 -7.17 -2.98 -13.76
CA MET A 129 -6.79 -3.87 -14.89
C MET A 129 -5.30 -3.80 -15.24
N THR A 130 -4.65 -2.66 -14.98
CA THR A 130 -3.20 -2.49 -15.23
C THR A 130 -2.36 -3.32 -14.26
N VAL A 131 -2.87 -3.55 -13.04
CA VAL A 131 -2.09 -4.19 -11.97
C VAL A 131 -2.45 -5.66 -11.75
N ALA A 132 -3.69 -6.08 -12.05
CA ALA A 132 -4.20 -7.42 -11.79
C ALA A 132 -4.87 -8.06 -13.00
N ASP A 133 -5.00 -9.39 -12.99
CA ASP A 133 -5.64 -10.18 -14.06
C ASP A 133 -7.17 -10.12 -14.01
N VAL A 134 -7.71 -8.91 -14.07
CA VAL A 134 -9.14 -8.58 -14.08
C VAL A 134 -9.49 -7.79 -15.35
N GLY A 135 -10.75 -7.82 -15.76
CA GLY A 135 -11.21 -7.20 -17.01
C GLY A 135 -12.62 -6.64 -16.87
N TYR A 136 -12.71 -5.32 -16.90
CA TYR A 136 -13.95 -4.58 -16.94
C TYR A 136 -14.30 -4.19 -18.37
N GLN A 137 -15.59 -4.27 -18.72
CA GLN A 137 -16.06 -3.93 -20.06
C GLN A 137 -17.31 -3.05 -19.98
N TYR A 138 -17.17 -1.79 -20.38
CA TYR A 138 -18.31 -0.90 -20.57
C TYR A 138 -19.13 -1.34 -21.77
N VAL A 139 -20.46 -1.41 -21.62
CA VAL A 139 -21.41 -1.83 -22.66
C VAL A 139 -22.45 -0.72 -22.90
N PRO A 140 -22.11 0.34 -23.68
CA PRO A 140 -22.97 1.52 -23.86
C PRO A 140 -24.37 1.21 -24.42
N SER A 141 -24.51 0.12 -25.19
CA SER A 141 -25.78 -0.32 -25.74
C SER A 141 -26.81 -0.76 -24.68
N GLN A 142 -26.39 -0.88 -23.41
CA GLN A 142 -27.24 -1.25 -22.28
C GLN A 142 -27.67 -0.05 -21.42
N ASP A 143 -27.11 1.14 -21.65
CA ASP A 143 -27.25 2.31 -20.78
C ASP A 143 -28.70 2.78 -20.57
N GLY A 144 -29.51 2.79 -21.62
CA GLY A 144 -30.93 3.15 -21.57
C GLY A 144 -31.81 2.16 -20.79
N SER A 145 -31.25 1.02 -20.39
CA SER A 145 -31.89 0.03 -19.51
C SER A 145 -31.05 -0.30 -18.27
N CYS A 146 -30.03 0.51 -17.97
CA CYS A 146 -29.03 0.25 -16.94
C CYS A 146 -29.65 0.33 -15.54
N THR A 147 -30.00 -0.84 -15.03
CA THR A 147 -30.79 -1.04 -13.81
C THR A 147 -30.46 -2.42 -13.22
N THR A 148 -30.85 -2.63 -11.95
CA THR A 148 -30.72 -3.90 -11.22
C THR A 148 -31.42 -5.10 -11.88
N ARG A 149 -32.25 -4.87 -12.89
CA ARG A 149 -32.94 -5.91 -13.67
C ARG A 149 -32.21 -6.30 -14.95
N ASN A 150 -31.21 -5.53 -15.40
CA ASN A 150 -30.50 -5.81 -16.64
C ASN A 150 -29.43 -6.90 -16.43
N THR A 151 -29.74 -8.12 -16.89
CA THR A 151 -28.87 -9.30 -16.82
C THR A 151 -27.86 -9.40 -17.97
N ALA A 152 -27.87 -8.49 -18.95
CA ALA A 152 -26.86 -8.44 -20.02
C ALA A 152 -25.52 -7.85 -19.55
N VAL A 153 -25.49 -7.30 -18.33
CA VAL A 153 -24.28 -6.81 -17.64
C VAL A 153 -24.14 -7.46 -16.26
N VAL A 154 -22.89 -7.58 -15.78
CA VAL A 154 -22.57 -8.07 -14.43
C VAL A 154 -23.08 -7.09 -13.36
N PHE A 155 -23.02 -5.78 -13.61
CA PHE A 155 -23.56 -4.75 -12.71
C PHE A 155 -23.99 -3.48 -13.46
N ASP A 156 -24.84 -2.67 -12.82
CA ASP A 156 -25.22 -1.34 -13.30
C ASP A 156 -24.55 -0.23 -12.51
N VAL A 157 -24.15 0.87 -13.18
CA VAL A 157 -23.77 2.12 -12.52
C VAL A 157 -24.88 3.14 -12.68
N ARG A 158 -25.43 3.64 -11.58
CA ARG A 158 -26.63 4.49 -11.59
C ARG A 158 -26.56 5.65 -10.58
N PRO A 159 -27.25 6.78 -10.85
CA PRO A 159 -27.38 7.82 -9.85
C PRO A 159 -28.30 7.35 -8.71
N VAL A 160 -28.04 7.86 -7.52
CA VAL A 160 -28.97 7.81 -6.39
C VAL A 160 -29.11 9.21 -5.80
N ASN A 161 -30.18 9.46 -5.05
CA ASN A 161 -30.27 10.62 -4.18
C ASN A 161 -30.51 10.15 -2.75
N VAL A 162 -29.45 10.13 -1.95
CA VAL A 162 -29.49 9.87 -0.52
C VAL A 162 -29.21 11.14 0.29
N ASN A 163 -29.28 12.31 -0.35
CA ASN A 163 -28.94 13.61 0.21
C ASN A 163 -27.55 13.63 0.89
N GLY A 164 -26.57 12.96 0.29
CA GLY A 164 -25.19 12.91 0.79
C GLY A 164 -24.94 12.04 2.03
N GLN A 165 -25.87 11.14 2.40
CA GLN A 165 -25.60 10.13 3.46
C GLN A 165 -24.41 9.22 3.12
N PHE A 166 -24.19 8.96 1.84
CA PHE A 166 -22.94 8.44 1.28
C PHE A 166 -22.67 9.14 -0.05
N VAL A 167 -21.41 9.16 -0.48
CA VAL A 167 -21.01 9.75 -1.78
C VAL A 167 -21.16 8.74 -2.92
N ALA A 168 -20.77 7.49 -2.67
CA ALA A 168 -21.06 6.34 -3.50
C ALA A 168 -21.28 5.10 -2.62
N ARG A 169 -21.77 4.02 -3.23
CA ARG A 169 -21.75 2.68 -2.64
C ARG A 169 -21.60 1.61 -3.72
N SER A 170 -21.16 0.43 -3.32
CA SER A 170 -20.90 -0.71 -4.19
C SER A 170 -21.56 -2.00 -3.66
N PHE A 171 -21.07 -3.13 -4.14
CA PHE A 171 -21.55 -4.50 -3.91
C PHE A 171 -20.38 -5.48 -3.93
N PHE A 172 -20.56 -6.70 -3.44
CA PHE A 172 -19.54 -7.76 -3.46
C PHE A 172 -19.81 -8.83 -4.55
N PRO A 173 -18.79 -9.54 -5.07
CA PRO A 173 -18.94 -10.59 -6.10
C PRO A 173 -20.02 -11.66 -5.86
N ASN A 174 -20.32 -12.00 -4.60
CA ASN A 174 -21.34 -12.97 -4.21
C ASN A 174 -22.78 -12.43 -4.21
N ASP A 175 -22.96 -11.11 -4.37
CA ASP A 175 -24.29 -10.50 -4.33
C ASP A 175 -25.21 -10.97 -5.48
N PRO A 176 -26.51 -11.19 -5.22
CA PRO A 176 -27.48 -11.47 -6.27
C PRO A 176 -27.50 -10.30 -7.27
N ARG A 177 -27.73 -10.58 -8.56
CA ARG A 177 -27.66 -9.53 -9.61
C ARG A 177 -28.51 -8.30 -9.28
N SER A 178 -29.65 -8.47 -8.60
CA SER A 178 -30.53 -7.38 -8.15
C SER A 178 -29.92 -6.41 -7.13
N ALA A 179 -28.82 -6.78 -6.47
CA ALA A 179 -28.07 -5.94 -5.54
C ALA A 179 -26.75 -5.40 -6.14
N ARG A 180 -26.31 -5.93 -7.29
CA ARG A 180 -25.07 -5.52 -7.96
C ARG A 180 -25.22 -4.20 -8.72
N SER A 181 -25.19 -3.10 -7.96
CA SER A 181 -25.15 -1.73 -8.47
C SER A 181 -24.01 -0.94 -7.82
N VAL A 182 -23.27 -0.17 -8.62
CA VAL A 182 -22.50 0.96 -8.09
C VAL A 182 -23.40 2.18 -8.15
N GLU A 183 -23.70 2.78 -7.00
CA GLU A 183 -24.57 3.96 -6.92
C GLU A 183 -23.75 5.20 -6.58
N ILE A 184 -24.03 6.31 -7.26
CA ILE A 184 -23.31 7.57 -7.09
C ILE A 184 -24.30 8.66 -6.71
N ASP A 185 -24.12 9.27 -5.55
CA ASP A 185 -24.92 10.42 -5.10
C ASP A 185 -24.43 11.73 -5.75
N ALA A 186 -25.29 12.74 -5.79
CA ALA A 186 -24.94 14.05 -6.34
C ALA A 186 -23.75 14.73 -5.63
N SER A 187 -23.45 14.34 -4.38
CA SER A 187 -22.33 14.79 -3.56
C SER A 187 -20.95 14.27 -3.96
N ALA A 188 -20.83 13.16 -4.71
CA ALA A 188 -19.54 12.64 -5.21
C ALA A 188 -18.89 13.50 -6.31
N PHE A 189 -19.56 14.57 -6.75
CA PHE A 189 -19.10 15.46 -7.80
C PHE A 189 -18.42 16.70 -7.19
N PHE A 190 -17.33 16.45 -6.46
CA PHE A 190 -16.58 17.45 -5.71
C PHE A 190 -16.04 18.58 -6.59
N SER A 191 -16.18 19.82 -6.14
CA SER A 191 -15.61 21.02 -6.78
C SER A 191 -14.19 21.34 -6.33
N SER A 192 -13.75 20.78 -5.19
CA SER A 192 -12.45 21.04 -4.54
C SER A 192 -11.27 20.22 -5.09
N GLY A 193 -11.50 19.33 -6.05
CA GLY A 193 -10.47 18.51 -6.69
C GLY A 193 -9.99 17.30 -5.88
N ASN A 194 -10.16 17.27 -4.55
CA ASN A 194 -9.95 16.09 -3.72
C ASN A 194 -11.09 15.93 -2.68
N PRO A 195 -11.59 14.69 -2.44
CA PRO A 195 -11.35 13.51 -3.27
C PRO A 195 -11.88 13.69 -4.70
N THR A 196 -11.35 12.91 -5.66
CA THR A 196 -11.86 12.93 -7.05
C THR A 196 -12.95 11.88 -7.23
N LEU A 197 -13.85 12.09 -8.19
CA LEU A 197 -14.81 11.04 -8.61
C LEU A 197 -14.07 9.77 -9.09
N VAL A 198 -12.90 9.91 -9.72
CA VAL A 198 -12.04 8.77 -10.11
C VAL A 198 -11.58 7.99 -8.89
N GLY A 199 -11.10 8.68 -7.86
CA GLY A 199 -10.63 8.07 -6.61
C GLY A 199 -11.75 7.33 -5.87
N VAL A 200 -12.92 7.97 -5.72
CA VAL A 200 -14.10 7.32 -5.13
C VAL A 200 -14.51 6.09 -5.93
N LEU A 201 -14.60 6.18 -7.26
CA LEU A 201 -14.95 5.00 -8.08
C LEU A 201 -13.89 3.91 -8.06
N ARG A 202 -12.61 4.26 -7.87
CA ARG A 202 -11.53 3.28 -7.70
C ARG A 202 -11.70 2.48 -6.40
N HIS A 203 -12.11 3.14 -5.32
CA HIS A 203 -12.51 2.52 -4.05
C HIS A 203 -13.74 1.61 -4.24
N GLU A 204 -14.83 2.11 -4.82
CA GLU A 204 -16.05 1.30 -5.03
C GLU A 204 -15.79 0.05 -5.89
N LEU A 205 -14.89 0.14 -6.88
CA LEU A 205 -14.46 -1.00 -7.69
C LEU A 205 -13.56 -2.00 -6.93
N GLY A 206 -12.99 -1.62 -5.78
CA GLY A 206 -12.34 -2.57 -4.87
C GLY A 206 -13.35 -3.54 -4.25
N HIS A 207 -14.52 -3.04 -3.82
CA HIS A 207 -15.61 -3.88 -3.34
C HIS A 207 -16.15 -4.81 -4.42
N THR A 208 -16.30 -4.34 -5.67
CA THR A 208 -16.74 -5.20 -6.78
C THR A 208 -15.73 -6.31 -7.11
N LEU A 209 -14.50 -6.23 -6.60
CA LEU A 209 -13.48 -7.29 -6.65
C LEU A 209 -13.40 -8.14 -5.37
N GLY A 210 -14.15 -7.81 -4.31
CA GLY A 210 -14.18 -8.56 -3.04
C GLY A 210 -13.48 -7.87 -1.87
N PHE A 211 -12.80 -6.74 -2.06
CA PHE A 211 -12.03 -6.10 -0.98
C PHE A 211 -12.95 -5.39 0.01
N ARG A 212 -12.71 -5.61 1.30
CA ARG A 212 -13.41 -4.95 2.42
C ARG A 212 -12.73 -3.62 2.72
N HIS A 213 -13.38 -2.76 3.53
CA HIS A 213 -12.72 -1.56 4.02
C HIS A 213 -11.55 -1.92 4.94
N GLU A 214 -10.44 -1.23 4.76
CA GLU A 214 -9.23 -1.43 5.57
C GLU A 214 -9.47 -1.09 7.06
N HIS A 215 -10.46 -0.22 7.33
CA HIS A 215 -10.81 0.19 8.68
C HIS A 215 -11.73 -0.79 9.43
N THR A 216 -12.22 -1.87 8.81
CA THR A 216 -12.95 -2.96 9.52
C THR A 216 -12.06 -3.70 10.52
N ARG A 217 -10.76 -3.49 10.40
CA ARG A 217 -9.68 -4.07 11.15
C ARG A 217 -9.53 -3.44 12.54
N PRO A 218 -9.30 -4.24 13.61
CA PRO A 218 -8.97 -3.74 14.95
C PRO A 218 -7.88 -2.66 14.98
N GLU A 219 -6.91 -2.76 14.07
CA GLU A 219 -5.74 -1.89 13.94
C GLU A 219 -6.07 -0.44 13.55
N ALA A 220 -7.25 -0.18 12.96
CA ALA A 220 -7.69 1.19 12.67
C ALA A 220 -8.11 1.95 13.94
N GLY A 221 -8.56 1.24 14.99
CA GLY A 221 -8.86 1.77 16.33
C GLY A 221 -10.01 2.78 16.43
N ALA A 222 -10.58 3.24 15.31
CA ALA A 222 -11.55 4.34 15.25
C ALA A 222 -12.94 3.94 14.73
N CYS A 223 -13.00 2.96 13.82
CA CYS A 223 -14.23 2.45 13.23
C CYS A 223 -14.22 0.91 13.26
N PHE A 224 -15.39 0.29 13.13
CA PHE A 224 -15.56 -1.16 13.05
C PHE A 224 -16.85 -1.48 12.29
N GLU A 225 -16.82 -2.53 11.46
CA GLU A 225 -18.00 -3.03 10.74
C GLU A 225 -18.32 -4.48 11.17
N ASP A 226 -17.52 -5.44 10.72
CA ASP A 226 -17.61 -6.85 11.13
C ASP A 226 -16.24 -7.58 11.06
N ARG A 227 -16.24 -8.92 11.20
CA ARG A 227 -15.06 -9.79 11.15
C ARG A 227 -15.14 -10.88 10.06
N ASN A 228 -16.02 -10.72 9.07
CA ASN A 228 -16.25 -11.71 8.00
C ASN A 228 -15.28 -11.48 6.84
N TRP A 229 -13.98 -11.46 7.14
CA TRP A 229 -12.92 -11.14 6.19
C TRP A 229 -11.62 -11.88 6.50
N ARG A 230 -10.76 -11.95 5.48
CA ARG A 230 -9.42 -12.54 5.56
C ARG A 230 -8.37 -11.53 5.08
N ALA A 231 -7.22 -11.50 5.75
CA ALA A 231 -6.12 -10.60 5.42
C ALA A 231 -5.26 -11.10 4.22
N LEU A 232 -4.63 -10.15 3.51
CA LEU A 232 -3.87 -10.29 2.26
C LEU A 232 -2.45 -9.66 2.35
N THR A 233 -2.28 -8.35 2.66
CA THR A 233 -0.96 -7.63 2.59
C THR A 233 -0.82 -6.40 3.54
N THR A 234 0.26 -6.26 4.32
CA THR A 234 0.38 -5.48 5.61
C THR A 234 -0.36 -4.13 5.75
N TYR A 235 -0.93 -3.77 6.93
CA TYR A 235 -1.87 -2.63 7.14
C TYR A 235 -1.48 -1.34 6.45
N ASP A 236 -2.48 -0.71 5.87
CA ASP A 236 -2.30 0.45 5.04
C ASP A 236 -3.35 1.51 5.33
N SER A 237 -3.04 2.39 6.28
CA SER A 237 -3.85 3.59 6.52
C SER A 237 -3.97 4.49 5.28
N ALA A 238 -3.10 4.33 4.27
CA ALA A 238 -3.18 5.03 2.99
C ALA A 238 -3.84 4.21 1.86
N SER A 239 -4.33 2.99 2.14
CA SER A 239 -5.01 2.13 1.16
C SER A 239 -6.14 2.87 0.46
N VAL A 240 -6.34 2.55 -0.83
CA VAL A 240 -7.56 2.94 -1.55
C VAL A 240 -8.84 2.56 -0.78
N MET A 241 -8.83 1.46 -0.02
CA MET A 241 -9.96 0.94 0.76
C MET A 241 -10.08 1.55 2.17
N HIS A 242 -9.22 2.51 2.55
CA HIS A 242 -9.28 3.13 3.88
C HIS A 242 -10.13 4.41 3.90
N TYR A 243 -10.93 4.56 4.95
CA TYR A 243 -11.70 5.79 5.21
C TYR A 243 -10.89 6.76 6.08
N PRO A 244 -10.64 8.01 5.66
CA PRO A 244 -9.88 8.98 6.46
C PRO A 244 -10.57 9.36 7.79
N GLN A 245 -11.91 9.42 7.82
CA GLN A 245 -12.69 9.60 9.05
C GLN A 245 -12.54 8.44 10.05
N CYS A 246 -11.94 7.33 9.61
CA CYS A 246 -11.66 6.15 10.41
C CYS A 246 -10.14 5.98 10.69
N ASN A 247 -9.37 7.07 10.71
CA ASN A 247 -7.90 7.11 10.88
C ASN A 247 -7.09 6.72 9.62
N GLY A 248 -7.65 6.93 8.43
CA GLY A 248 -6.90 6.82 7.17
C GLY A 248 -5.98 8.02 6.91
N THR A 249 -4.76 7.73 6.47
CA THR A 249 -3.69 8.71 6.17
C THR A 249 -3.53 9.01 4.67
N GLY A 250 -4.33 8.37 3.81
CA GLY A 250 -4.32 8.61 2.36
C GLY A 250 -4.64 10.07 2.01
N ASP A 251 -3.99 10.60 0.98
CA ASP A 251 -4.05 12.01 0.56
C ASP A 251 -5.37 12.42 -0.16
N TRP A 252 -6.44 11.64 0.05
CA TRP A 252 -7.74 11.73 -0.62
C TRP A 252 -7.74 11.52 -2.14
N THR A 253 -6.60 11.28 -2.79
CA THR A 253 -6.58 10.89 -4.21
C THR A 253 -7.09 9.46 -4.44
N LEU A 254 -7.10 8.64 -3.36
CA LEU A 254 -7.53 7.25 -3.34
C LEU A 254 -6.85 6.42 -4.46
N ASN A 255 -5.55 6.65 -4.66
CA ASN A 255 -4.72 5.87 -5.59
C ASN A 255 -4.38 4.50 -5.00
N LEU A 256 -4.16 3.51 -5.86
CA LEU A 256 -3.71 2.19 -5.40
C LEU A 256 -2.30 2.30 -4.82
N THR A 257 -2.12 1.81 -3.59
CA THR A 257 -0.80 1.65 -2.98
C THR A 257 -0.12 0.37 -3.48
N SER A 258 1.15 0.17 -3.13
CA SER A 258 1.86 -1.09 -3.37
C SER A 258 1.18 -2.29 -2.69
N LYS A 259 0.47 -2.06 -1.59
CA LYS A 259 -0.22 -3.09 -0.79
C LYS A 259 -1.58 -3.41 -1.37
N ASP A 260 -2.34 -2.42 -1.85
CA ASP A 260 -3.54 -2.64 -2.67
C ASP A 260 -3.20 -3.53 -3.88
N ILE A 261 -2.12 -3.16 -4.60
CA ILE A 261 -1.62 -3.89 -5.77
C ILE A 261 -1.22 -5.32 -5.44
N ALA A 262 -0.48 -5.53 -4.34
CA ALA A 262 -0.06 -6.87 -3.94
C ALA A 262 -1.25 -7.75 -3.49
N GLY A 263 -2.23 -7.17 -2.79
CA GLY A 263 -3.46 -7.85 -2.38
C GLY A 263 -4.30 -8.32 -3.57
N VAL A 264 -4.58 -7.45 -4.54
CA VAL A 264 -5.35 -7.84 -5.74
C VAL A 264 -4.61 -8.85 -6.61
N ARG A 265 -3.27 -8.77 -6.67
CA ARG A 265 -2.44 -9.77 -7.37
C ARG A 265 -2.45 -11.14 -6.68
N ALA A 266 -2.52 -11.19 -5.35
CA ALA A 266 -2.64 -12.45 -4.62
C ALA A 266 -3.99 -13.15 -4.87
N VAL A 267 -5.06 -12.38 -5.07
CA VAL A 267 -6.41 -12.92 -5.33
C VAL A 267 -6.59 -13.31 -6.80
N TYR A 268 -6.31 -12.40 -7.73
CA TYR A 268 -6.64 -12.57 -9.15
C TYR A 268 -5.46 -12.96 -10.04
N GLY A 269 -4.22 -12.79 -9.57
CA GLY A 269 -3.00 -12.89 -10.36
C GLY A 269 -2.53 -11.54 -10.89
N ALA A 270 -1.25 -11.43 -11.26
CA ALA A 270 -0.73 -10.26 -11.97
C ALA A 270 -1.29 -10.20 -13.41
N ALA A 271 -1.58 -8.98 -13.88
CA ALA A 271 -2.13 -8.73 -15.20
C ALA A 271 -1.39 -9.51 -16.30
N GLN A 272 -2.10 -10.38 -17.01
CA GLN A 272 -1.49 -11.29 -17.99
C GLN A 272 -1.34 -10.62 -19.35
N VAL A 273 -0.10 -10.48 -19.82
CA VAL A 273 0.22 -9.99 -21.16
C VAL A 273 -0.01 -11.11 -22.20
N SER A 274 -1.27 -11.38 -22.54
CA SER A 274 -1.60 -12.43 -23.54
C SER A 274 -1.25 -11.96 -24.96
N GLY A 275 -0.15 -12.49 -25.51
CA GLY A 275 0.52 -12.03 -26.73
C GLY A 275 -0.10 -12.44 -28.09
N PRO A 276 0.69 -12.38 -29.18
CA PRO A 276 1.69 -13.43 -29.41
C PRO A 276 3.11 -12.93 -29.74
N GLY A 277 4.12 -13.49 -29.06
CA GLY A 277 5.53 -13.14 -29.25
C GLY A 277 5.89 -11.71 -28.84
N PRO A 278 7.15 -11.28 -28.97
CA PRO A 278 7.52 -9.88 -28.83
C PRO A 278 7.00 -9.12 -30.06
N VAL A 279 5.74 -8.69 -29.99
CA VAL A 279 5.24 -7.63 -30.87
C VAL A 279 6.02 -6.36 -30.54
N THR A 280 7.06 -6.08 -31.32
CA THR A 280 7.62 -4.73 -31.40
C THR A 280 6.45 -3.76 -31.60
N PRO A 281 6.34 -2.71 -30.77
CA PRO A 281 5.28 -1.72 -30.93
C PRO A 281 5.24 -1.19 -32.37
N PRO A 282 4.07 -0.75 -32.88
CA PRO A 282 4.01 0.00 -34.14
C PRO A 282 5.05 1.10 -34.06
N PRO A 283 5.94 1.27 -35.07
CA PRO A 283 7.19 1.98 -34.87
C PRO A 283 6.98 3.29 -34.14
N ALA A 284 7.44 3.32 -32.90
CA ALA A 284 7.75 4.60 -32.30
C ALA A 284 8.72 5.26 -33.28
N THR A 285 8.34 6.41 -33.82
CA THR A 285 9.14 7.25 -34.73
C THR A 285 10.44 7.78 -34.13
N GLY A 286 10.95 7.12 -33.10
CA GLY A 286 12.08 7.47 -32.28
C GLY A 286 12.83 6.21 -31.87
N SER A 287 14.15 6.33 -31.69
CA SER A 287 15.06 5.18 -31.69
C SER A 287 15.19 4.52 -30.32
N PRO A 288 14.92 3.19 -30.18
CA PRO A 288 15.29 2.43 -29.00
C PRO A 288 16.79 2.58 -28.71
N SER A 289 17.11 2.88 -27.46
CA SER A 289 18.45 3.23 -27.00
C SER A 289 18.73 2.52 -25.68
N THR A 290 19.99 2.13 -25.47
CA THR A 290 20.44 1.51 -24.21
C THR A 290 21.86 1.98 -23.92
N LYS A 291 22.14 2.32 -22.67
CA LYS A 291 23.47 2.76 -22.23
C LYS A 291 23.73 2.42 -20.77
N GLY A 292 24.86 1.78 -20.52
CA GLY A 292 25.40 1.55 -19.18
C GLY A 292 26.15 2.78 -18.66
N PHE A 293 26.10 2.98 -17.34
CA PHE A 293 26.82 4.01 -16.62
C PHE A 293 27.43 3.42 -15.36
N ASP A 294 28.75 3.36 -15.31
CA ASP A 294 29.52 2.89 -14.16
C ASP A 294 29.89 4.06 -13.25
N GLY A 295 29.89 3.82 -11.93
CA GLY A 295 30.28 4.84 -10.95
C GLY A 295 30.64 4.27 -9.59
N SER A 296 31.10 5.16 -8.71
CA SER A 296 31.38 4.85 -7.31
C SER A 296 31.06 6.06 -6.45
N LEU A 297 30.45 5.82 -5.29
CA LEU A 297 29.94 6.84 -4.38
C LEU A 297 30.48 6.59 -2.98
N ALA A 298 30.98 7.62 -2.32
CA ALA A 298 31.15 7.58 -0.88
C ALA A 298 29.78 7.72 -0.18
N LYS A 299 29.69 7.30 1.08
CA LYS A 299 28.47 7.46 1.89
C LYS A 299 28.01 8.93 1.90
N GLY A 300 26.74 9.15 1.57
CA GLY A 300 26.10 10.46 1.48
C GLY A 300 26.35 11.21 0.17
N GLN A 301 27.08 10.64 -0.80
CA GLN A 301 27.21 11.22 -2.14
C GLN A 301 26.11 10.74 -3.09
N SER A 302 25.83 11.56 -4.10
CA SER A 302 24.95 11.20 -5.21
C SER A 302 25.56 11.62 -6.55
N ALA A 303 25.33 10.83 -7.59
CA ALA A 303 25.63 11.16 -8.96
C ALA A 303 24.33 11.35 -9.74
N LEU A 304 24.28 12.39 -10.60
CA LEU A 304 23.23 12.57 -11.59
C LEU A 304 23.76 12.07 -12.93
N LEU A 305 23.07 11.12 -13.55
CA LEU A 305 23.40 10.66 -14.90
C LEU A 305 22.98 11.72 -15.94
N PRO A 306 23.58 11.72 -17.15
CA PRO A 306 23.19 12.64 -18.22
C PRO A 306 21.69 12.56 -18.53
N THR A 307 21.05 13.71 -18.83
CA THR A 307 19.62 13.75 -19.17
C THR A 307 19.32 12.94 -20.42
N PHE A 308 18.26 12.14 -20.37
CA PHE A 308 17.78 11.34 -21.50
C PHE A 308 16.63 12.06 -22.20
N ALA A 309 16.78 12.32 -23.50
CA ALA A 309 15.64 12.70 -24.33
C ALA A 309 14.76 11.46 -24.56
N VAL A 310 13.50 11.52 -24.15
CA VAL A 310 12.58 10.38 -24.14
C VAL A 310 11.30 10.69 -24.90
N LYS A 311 10.73 9.67 -25.56
CA LYS A 311 9.46 9.81 -26.26
C LYS A 311 8.27 9.67 -25.29
N PRO A 312 7.30 10.60 -25.28
CA PRO A 312 6.05 10.42 -24.55
C PRO A 312 5.34 9.11 -24.89
N GLY A 313 4.81 8.42 -23.87
CA GLY A 313 4.15 7.13 -24.00
C GLY A 313 5.06 5.93 -24.26
N SER A 314 6.39 6.10 -24.30
CA SER A 314 7.34 5.00 -24.39
C SER A 314 7.76 4.47 -23.01
N THR A 315 8.32 3.26 -22.97
CA THR A 315 8.92 2.71 -21.74
C THR A 315 10.30 3.32 -21.49
N PHE A 316 10.55 3.69 -20.25
CA PHE A 316 11.84 4.08 -19.70
C PHE A 316 12.18 3.11 -18.56
N SER A 317 13.30 2.41 -18.66
CA SER A 317 13.76 1.45 -17.66
C SER A 317 15.18 1.75 -17.21
N VAL A 318 15.45 1.54 -15.93
CA VAL A 318 16.80 1.55 -15.36
C VAL A 318 16.95 0.33 -14.48
N VAL A 319 18.02 -0.43 -14.70
CA VAL A 319 18.47 -1.51 -13.81
C VAL A 319 19.76 -1.05 -13.15
N LEU A 320 19.78 -1.01 -11.83
CA LEU A 320 20.95 -0.75 -11.01
C LEU A 320 21.49 -2.09 -10.50
N SER A 321 22.79 -2.29 -10.59
CA SER A 321 23.52 -3.41 -10.02
C SER A 321 24.82 -2.91 -9.41
N GLY A 322 25.40 -3.60 -8.42
CA GLY A 322 26.62 -3.10 -7.79
C GLY A 322 26.97 -3.74 -6.45
N THR A 323 27.79 -3.02 -5.68
CA THR A 323 28.25 -3.40 -4.34
C THR A 323 27.98 -2.30 -3.34
N GLY A 324 27.70 -2.66 -2.08
CA GLY A 324 27.30 -1.68 -1.07
C GLY A 324 25.84 -1.32 -1.24
N ASP A 325 25.49 -0.11 -0.82
CA ASP A 325 24.13 0.39 -0.74
C ASP A 325 24.00 1.66 -1.58
N ALA A 326 23.43 1.51 -2.78
CA ALA A 326 23.27 2.58 -3.74
C ALA A 326 21.84 2.57 -4.29
N ASP A 327 21.16 3.69 -4.13
CA ASP A 327 19.74 3.85 -4.44
C ASP A 327 19.51 4.60 -5.74
N LEU A 328 18.60 4.08 -6.54
CA LEU A 328 18.11 4.59 -7.80
C LEU A 328 16.96 5.59 -7.59
N TYR A 329 17.06 6.74 -8.24
CA TYR A 329 16.00 7.72 -8.33
C TYR A 329 15.74 8.05 -9.79
N VAL A 330 14.53 7.82 -10.27
CA VAL A 330 14.11 8.21 -11.63
C VAL A 330 13.02 9.27 -11.54
N ARG A 331 13.11 10.33 -12.35
CA ARG A 331 12.07 11.36 -12.48
C ARG A 331 11.98 11.89 -13.91
N PHE A 332 10.76 12.20 -14.34
CA PHE A 332 10.50 12.85 -15.63
C PHE A 332 10.42 14.38 -15.49
N GLY A 333 10.95 15.11 -16.48
CA GLY A 333 10.83 16.56 -16.65
C GLY A 333 11.71 17.41 -15.73
N SER A 334 12.29 16.85 -14.67
CA SER A 334 13.27 17.51 -13.81
C SER A 334 14.11 16.47 -13.05
N ALA A 335 15.26 16.89 -12.53
CA ALA A 335 16.09 16.02 -11.70
C ALA A 335 15.31 15.51 -10.46
N PRO A 336 15.50 14.25 -10.05
CA PRO A 336 14.93 13.75 -8.81
C PRO A 336 15.54 14.45 -7.58
N THR A 337 14.77 14.49 -6.50
CA THR A 337 15.26 14.85 -5.15
C THR A 337 14.92 13.72 -4.18
N SER A 338 15.39 13.81 -2.94
CA SER A 338 15.01 12.88 -1.87
C SER A 338 13.50 12.84 -1.57
N THR A 339 12.73 13.83 -2.03
CA THR A 339 11.28 13.99 -1.76
C THR A 339 10.43 14.06 -3.04
N ALA A 340 11.04 14.09 -4.22
CA ALA A 340 10.33 14.15 -5.50
C ALA A 340 10.99 13.24 -6.53
N PHE A 341 10.35 12.10 -6.78
CA PHE A 341 10.77 11.06 -7.70
C PHE A 341 9.54 10.38 -8.33
N SER A 342 9.72 9.76 -9.49
CA SER A 342 8.72 8.94 -10.19
C SER A 342 8.92 7.44 -9.92
N CYS A 343 10.14 7.02 -9.59
CA CYS A 343 10.45 5.69 -9.05
C CYS A 343 11.70 5.76 -8.16
N ARG A 344 11.68 4.97 -7.09
CA ARG A 344 12.75 4.76 -6.11
C ARG A 344 12.46 3.45 -5.36
N PRO A 345 13.08 2.32 -5.71
CA PRO A 345 12.73 1.02 -5.12
C PRO A 345 13.12 0.92 -3.64
N TYR A 346 14.25 1.53 -3.25
CA TYR A 346 14.79 1.60 -1.89
C TYR A 346 14.95 0.23 -1.23
N LEU A 347 15.62 -0.67 -1.94
CA LEU A 347 15.97 -2.01 -1.48
C LEU A 347 17.32 -2.00 -0.76
N ASP A 348 17.51 -2.92 0.20
CA ASP A 348 18.81 -3.08 0.85
C ASP A 348 19.88 -3.52 -0.17
N GLY A 349 20.80 -2.61 -0.51
CA GLY A 349 21.91 -2.87 -1.43
C GLY A 349 21.66 -2.46 -2.88
N SER A 350 22.74 -2.31 -3.66
CA SER A 350 22.73 -1.72 -5.02
C SER A 350 22.05 -2.53 -6.14
N SER A 351 21.06 -3.38 -5.86
CA SER A 351 20.35 -4.21 -6.86
C SER A 351 18.89 -3.78 -7.00
N GLU A 352 18.64 -2.81 -7.87
CA GLU A 352 17.35 -2.12 -7.98
C GLU A 352 16.84 -2.02 -9.42
N GLN A 353 15.53 -1.89 -9.61
CA GLN A 353 14.95 -1.67 -10.93
C GLN A 353 13.80 -0.67 -10.91
N CYS A 354 13.83 0.27 -11.85
CA CYS A 354 12.70 1.10 -12.21
C CYS A 354 12.25 0.79 -13.63
N GLU A 355 10.96 0.55 -13.84
CA GLU A 355 10.34 0.51 -15.17
C GLU A 355 9.11 1.40 -15.15
N LEU A 356 9.08 2.38 -16.06
CA LEU A 356 8.11 3.47 -16.06
C LEU A 356 7.66 3.80 -17.48
N THR A 357 6.40 4.20 -17.64
CA THR A 357 5.92 4.81 -18.88
C THR A 357 6.16 6.31 -18.84
N VAL A 358 6.77 6.88 -19.89
CA VAL A 358 7.01 8.32 -20.02
C VAL A 358 5.66 9.04 -20.13
N PRO A 359 5.34 10.04 -19.27
CA PRO A 359 4.07 10.76 -19.34
C PRO A 359 3.86 11.49 -20.67
N ALA A 360 2.60 11.61 -21.11
CA ALA A 360 2.22 12.14 -22.42
C ALA A 360 2.75 13.57 -22.73
N ASN A 361 3.07 14.36 -21.70
CA ASN A 361 3.53 15.75 -21.81
C ASN A 361 5.01 15.94 -21.44
N VAL A 362 5.83 14.88 -21.41
CA VAL A 362 7.24 14.97 -20.97
C VAL A 362 8.20 14.34 -21.97
N SER A 363 9.26 15.09 -22.31
CA SER A 363 10.29 14.69 -23.28
C SER A 363 11.68 14.45 -22.67
N GLN A 364 11.81 14.52 -21.34
CA GLN A 364 13.08 14.34 -20.62
C GLN A 364 12.93 13.41 -19.42
N ALA A 365 13.89 12.50 -19.25
CA ALA A 365 14.05 11.67 -18.06
C ALA A 365 15.41 11.96 -17.39
N PHE A 366 15.40 11.90 -16.06
CA PHE A 366 16.55 12.15 -15.20
C PHE A 366 16.71 10.96 -14.25
N VAL A 367 17.95 10.52 -14.09
CA VAL A 367 18.32 9.39 -13.24
C VAL A 367 19.42 9.85 -12.30
N ALA A 368 19.23 9.68 -11.00
CA ALA A 368 20.27 9.85 -10.01
C ALA A 368 20.51 8.55 -9.25
N VAL A 369 21.74 8.37 -8.77
CA VAL A 369 22.15 7.28 -7.89
C VAL A 369 22.73 7.88 -6.63
N ALA A 370 22.31 7.44 -5.44
CA ALA A 370 22.77 7.94 -4.14
C ALA A 370 23.39 6.81 -3.29
N GLY A 371 24.59 7.00 -2.77
CA GLY A 371 25.29 6.00 -1.95
C GLY A 371 24.98 6.18 -0.47
N TYR A 372 24.22 5.26 0.12
CA TYR A 372 23.90 5.25 1.56
C TYR A 372 24.99 4.57 2.39
N THR A 373 25.77 3.69 1.75
CA THR A 373 27.13 3.30 2.17
C THR A 373 28.15 3.72 1.11
N ALA A 374 29.43 3.40 1.31
CA ALA A 374 30.37 3.38 0.19
C ALA A 374 29.92 2.30 -0.80
N ALA A 375 29.75 2.65 -2.06
CA ALA A 375 29.15 1.78 -3.06
C ALA A 375 29.81 1.94 -4.44
N SER A 376 29.75 0.87 -5.24
CA SER A 376 30.06 0.89 -6.67
C SER A 376 28.82 0.44 -7.42
N TYR A 377 28.53 1.04 -8.58
CA TYR A 377 27.32 0.74 -9.33
C TYR A 377 27.55 0.68 -10.84
N HIS A 378 26.73 -0.15 -11.50
CA HIS A 378 26.46 -0.13 -12.93
C HIS A 378 24.96 0.10 -13.12
N ALA A 379 24.61 1.22 -13.75
CA ALA A 379 23.23 1.58 -14.09
C ALA A 379 23.00 1.39 -15.59
N GLU A 380 22.24 0.38 -15.97
CA GLU A 380 21.83 0.16 -17.36
C GLU A 380 20.50 0.89 -17.63
N VAL A 381 20.54 1.95 -18.44
CA VAL A 381 19.37 2.76 -18.80
C VAL A 381 18.90 2.37 -20.21
N ARG A 382 17.61 2.03 -20.33
CA ARG A 382 16.91 1.69 -21.58
C ARG A 382 15.78 2.69 -21.83
N TRP A 383 15.73 3.28 -23.02
CA TRP A 383 14.69 4.27 -23.36
C TRP A 383 14.43 4.34 -24.86
N THR A 384 13.33 4.95 -25.26
CA THR A 384 13.09 5.36 -26.65
C THR A 384 13.39 6.85 -26.79
N ALA A 385 14.43 7.20 -27.56
CA ALA A 385 14.66 8.58 -27.97
C ALA A 385 13.48 9.07 -28.84
N PRO A 386 13.14 10.38 -28.86
CA PRO A 386 12.00 10.91 -29.61
C PRO A 386 12.08 10.71 -31.13
#